data_AF-A0A815EZD0-F1
#
_entry.id   AF-A0A815EZD0-F1
#
_cell.length_a   1.000
_cell.length_b   1.000
_cell.length_c   1.000
_cell.angle_alpha   90.00
_cell.angle_beta   90.00
_cell.angle_gamma   90.00
#
_symmetry.space_group_name_H-M   'P 1'
#
loop_
_entity.id
_entity.type
_entity.pdbx_description
1 polymer ?
#
loop_
_entity_poly.entity_id
_entity_poly.type
_entity_poly.pdbx_seq_one_letter_code
_entity_poly.pdbx_strand_id
1 'polypeptide(L)'
;MAKEIPHFPKHDQVLAHLNSYADHFHLWSHMHFTCDVIKVEKSQDDQRRIRFRNDGREIVELFDGVVIAVGQHQTANELRHLEPFDQFTGTVSHSISYKEPDDALYRDKTILIVGGGETASDLAVELCRVARRIYMSIRGAERFQERHTRDQPIDILFTKSLRSIS
;
A
#
# COMPACT_ATOMS: atom_id res chain seq x y z
N MET A 1 20.66 -14.26 6.16
CA MET A 1 20.14 -12.93 6.55
C MET A 1 21.31 -11.96 6.59
N ALA A 2 21.44 -11.10 5.59
CA ALA A 2 22.48 -10.07 5.59
C ALA A 2 22.01 -8.85 6.40
N LYS A 3 22.83 -8.39 7.37
CA LYS A 3 22.71 -7.20 8.24
C LYS A 3 21.38 -7.05 9.01
N GLU A 4 21.46 -6.68 10.28
CA GLU A 4 20.31 -6.46 11.16
C GLU A 4 19.26 -5.54 10.52
N ILE A 5 18.15 -6.11 10.08
CA ILE A 5 16.97 -5.36 9.66
C ILE A 5 16.27 -4.93 10.95
N PRO A 6 15.98 -3.63 11.15
CA PRO A 6 15.28 -3.19 12.35
C PRO A 6 13.87 -3.78 12.40
N HIS A 7 13.27 -3.85 13.58
CA HIS A 7 11.92 -4.41 13.76
C HIS A 7 10.86 -3.74 12.88
N PHE A 8 11.03 -2.44 12.60
CA PHE A 8 10.19 -1.68 11.67
C PHE A 8 11.07 -1.14 10.53
N PRO A 9 11.27 -1.93 9.46
CA PRO A 9 12.12 -1.53 8.35
C PRO A 9 11.51 -0.40 7.54
N LYS A 10 12.39 0.43 6.96
CA LYS A 10 12.02 1.40 5.94
C LYS A 10 11.75 0.70 4.60
N HIS A 11 11.05 1.38 3.70
CA HIS A 11 10.66 0.82 2.41
C HIS A 11 11.85 0.37 1.55
N ASP A 12 12.98 1.06 1.61
CA ASP A 12 14.23 0.74 0.92
C ASP A 12 14.87 -0.56 1.44
N GLN A 13 14.83 -0.77 2.76
CA GLN A 13 15.29 -1.99 3.41
C GLN A 13 14.40 -3.19 3.05
N VAL A 14 13.07 -3.00 3.00
CA VAL A 14 12.14 -4.03 2.53
C VAL A 14 12.40 -4.38 1.08
N LEU A 15 12.60 -3.39 0.21
CA LEU A 15 12.93 -3.62 -1.20
C LEU A 15 14.26 -4.39 -1.35
N ALA A 16 15.30 -4.00 -0.61
CA ALA A 16 16.57 -4.71 -0.62
C ALA A 16 16.43 -6.17 -0.17
N HIS A 17 15.59 -6.44 0.85
CA HIS A 17 15.28 -7.78 1.28
C HIS A 17 14.56 -8.61 0.19
N LEU A 18 13.54 -8.04 -0.46
CA LEU A 18 12.81 -8.71 -1.54
C LEU A 18 13.72 -9.03 -2.74
N ASN A 19 14.61 -8.10 -3.11
CA ASN A 19 15.60 -8.35 -4.16
C ASN A 19 16.55 -9.48 -3.78
N SER A 20 17.09 -9.47 -2.54
CA SER A 20 17.95 -10.55 -2.05
C SER A 20 17.23 -11.89 -1.97
N TYR A 21 15.92 -11.89 -1.69
CA TYR A 21 15.10 -13.10 -1.70
C TYR A 21 14.97 -13.66 -3.13
N ALA A 22 14.69 -12.80 -4.11
CA ALA A 22 14.63 -13.19 -5.51
C ALA A 22 15.98 -13.70 -6.04
N ASP A 23 17.11 -13.10 -5.62
CA ASP A 23 18.46 -13.59 -5.92
C ASP A 23 18.70 -14.99 -5.33
N HIS A 24 18.40 -15.16 -4.04
CA HIS A 24 18.67 -16.41 -3.31
C HIS A 24 17.92 -17.61 -3.88
N PHE A 25 16.68 -17.41 -4.33
CA PHE A 25 15.84 -18.44 -4.92
C PHE A 25 15.85 -18.45 -6.46
N HIS A 26 16.72 -17.66 -7.09
CA HIS A 26 16.86 -17.56 -8.55
C HIS A 26 15.54 -17.26 -9.27
N LEU A 27 14.71 -16.38 -8.71
CA LEU A 27 13.36 -16.11 -9.21
C LEU A 27 13.34 -15.16 -10.42
N TRP A 28 14.39 -14.36 -10.62
CA TRP A 28 14.44 -13.33 -11.66
C TRP A 28 14.22 -13.87 -13.07
N SER A 29 14.71 -15.08 -13.37
CA SER A 29 14.54 -15.72 -14.69
C SER A 29 13.09 -16.09 -15.00
N HIS A 30 12.21 -16.08 -14.00
CA HIS A 30 10.79 -16.39 -14.15
C HIS A 30 9.90 -15.13 -14.19
N MET A 31 10.50 -13.94 -14.10
CA MET A 31 9.77 -12.67 -14.08
C MET A 31 9.90 -11.95 -15.43
N HIS A 32 8.77 -11.51 -15.96
CA HIS A 32 8.71 -10.61 -17.11
C HIS A 32 8.30 -9.23 -16.62
N PHE A 33 9.22 -8.27 -16.65
CA PHE A 33 8.94 -6.86 -16.36
C PHE A 33 8.38 -6.16 -17.59
N THR A 34 7.76 -4.99 -17.39
CA THR A 34 7.08 -4.26 -18.49
C THR A 34 6.03 -5.15 -19.19
N CYS A 35 5.39 -6.01 -18.40
CA CYS A 35 4.45 -7.01 -18.86
C CYS A 35 3.07 -6.78 -18.21
N ASP A 36 2.11 -6.29 -18.98
CA ASP A 36 0.76 -6.01 -18.50
C ASP A 36 -0.17 -7.17 -18.81
N VAL A 37 -0.70 -7.85 -17.79
CA VAL A 37 -1.75 -8.85 -17.99
C VAL A 37 -3.09 -8.15 -18.26
N ILE A 38 -3.63 -8.33 -19.47
CA ILE A 38 -4.85 -7.66 -19.93
C ILE A 38 -6.10 -8.49 -19.60
N LYS A 39 -6.01 -9.81 -19.77
CA LYS A 39 -7.17 -10.70 -19.58
C LYS A 39 -6.75 -12.12 -19.23
N VAL A 40 -7.51 -12.75 -18.33
CA VAL A 40 -7.42 -14.17 -17.99
C VAL A 40 -8.78 -14.80 -18.24
N GLU A 41 -8.81 -15.87 -19.05
CA GLU A 41 -10.04 -16.55 -19.45
C GLU A 41 -9.88 -18.07 -19.29
N LYS A 42 -10.98 -18.78 -19.06
CA LYS A 42 -10.98 -20.24 -19.13
C LYS A 42 -10.94 -20.68 -20.59
N SER A 43 -10.08 -21.64 -20.90
CA SER A 43 -10.07 -22.33 -22.20
C SER A 43 -11.04 -23.53 -22.18
N GLN A 44 -11.26 -24.14 -23.35
CA GLN A 44 -12.13 -25.32 -23.48
C GLN A 44 -11.54 -26.55 -22.76
N ASP A 45 -10.20 -26.63 -22.66
CA ASP A 45 -9.48 -27.79 -22.09
C ASP A 45 -9.04 -27.58 -20.62
N ASP A 46 -9.84 -26.85 -19.82
CA ASP A 46 -9.57 -26.45 -18.42
C ASP A 46 -8.27 -25.66 -18.17
N GLN A 47 -7.55 -25.28 -19.23
CA GLN A 47 -6.43 -24.34 -19.14
C GLN A 47 -6.92 -22.90 -18.95
N ARG A 48 -5.98 -22.00 -18.66
CA ARG A 48 -6.19 -20.55 -18.57
C ARG A 48 -5.53 -19.89 -19.77
N ARG A 49 -6.35 -19.25 -20.61
CA ARG A 49 -5.88 -18.39 -21.70
C ARG A 49 -5.57 -17.03 -21.13
N ILE A 50 -4.30 -16.65 -21.15
CA ILE A 50 -3.82 -15.36 -20.66
C ILE A 50 -3.43 -14.50 -21.85
N ARG A 51 -3.96 -13.28 -21.88
CA ARG A 51 -3.60 -12.25 -22.84
C ARG A 51 -2.85 -11.16 -22.10
N PHE A 52 -1.61 -10.91 -22.51
CA PHE A 52 -0.73 -9.94 -21.88
C PHE A 52 0.03 -9.14 -22.92
N ARG A 53 0.52 -7.97 -22.52
CA ARG A 53 1.36 -7.11 -23.36
C ARG A 53 2.77 -7.14 -22.80
N ASN A 54 3.73 -7.61 -23.60
CA ASN A 54 5.15 -7.59 -23.24
C ASN A 54 5.91 -6.68 -24.20
N ASP A 55 6.59 -5.66 -23.67
CA ASP A 55 7.31 -4.64 -24.46
C ASP A 55 6.46 -4.06 -25.61
N GLY A 56 5.20 -3.75 -25.32
CA GLY A 56 4.25 -3.17 -26.28
C GLY A 56 3.58 -4.17 -27.22
N ARG A 57 4.00 -5.44 -27.25
CA ARG A 57 3.41 -6.48 -28.11
C ARG A 57 2.40 -7.31 -27.35
N GLU A 58 1.24 -7.54 -27.96
CA GLU A 58 0.20 -8.38 -27.38
C GLU A 58 0.46 -9.86 -27.69
N ILE A 59 0.48 -10.68 -26.64
CA ILE A 59 0.77 -12.11 -26.65
C ILE A 59 -0.39 -12.85 -25.99
N VAL A 60 -0.68 -14.05 -26.49
CA VAL A 60 -1.70 -14.95 -25.94
C VAL A 60 -1.07 -16.31 -25.72
N GLU A 61 -1.12 -16.79 -24.47
CA GLU A 61 -0.56 -18.09 -24.07
C GLU A 61 -1.54 -18.87 -23.19
N LEU A 62 -1.36 -20.19 -23.14
CA LEU A 62 -2.15 -21.11 -22.32
C LEU A 62 -1.33 -21.57 -21.13
N PHE A 63 -1.93 -21.56 -19.94
CA PHE A 63 -1.31 -22.00 -18.69
C PHE A 63 -2.23 -22.97 -17.95
N ASP A 64 -1.67 -23.91 -17.22
CA ASP A 64 -2.47 -24.89 -16.46
C ASP A 64 -3.10 -24.27 -15.19
N GLY A 65 -2.52 -23.17 -14.69
CA GLY A 65 -3.00 -22.48 -13.49
C GLY A 65 -2.63 -21.00 -13.46
N VAL A 66 -3.32 -20.22 -12.64
CA VAL A 66 -3.08 -18.79 -12.45
C VAL A 66 -3.17 -18.44 -10.97
N VAL A 67 -2.16 -17.71 -10.48
CA VAL A 67 -2.16 -17.07 -9.16
C VAL A 67 -2.29 -15.57 -9.37
N ILE A 68 -3.28 -14.95 -8.73
CA ILE A 68 -3.50 -13.49 -8.81
C ILE A 68 -2.86 -12.84 -7.58
N ALA A 69 -1.81 -12.05 -7.81
CA ALA A 69 -1.04 -11.38 -6.77
C ALA A 69 -0.94 -9.86 -6.97
N VAL A 70 -2.01 -9.22 -7.45
CA VAL A 70 -2.04 -7.78 -7.77
C VAL A 70 -2.11 -6.87 -6.53
N GLY A 71 -2.46 -7.40 -5.36
CA GLY A 71 -2.68 -6.59 -4.15
C GLY A 71 -4.00 -5.78 -4.21
N GLN A 72 -4.39 -5.21 -3.06
CA GLN A 72 -5.74 -4.63 -2.87
C GLN A 72 -5.76 -3.10 -2.80
N HIS A 73 -4.61 -2.43 -2.73
CA HIS A 73 -4.50 -0.99 -2.45
C HIS A 73 -4.09 -0.15 -3.68
N GLN A 74 -4.43 -0.60 -4.89
CA GLN A 74 -4.03 0.08 -6.13
C GLN A 74 -4.99 1.16 -6.59
N THR A 75 -6.28 1.04 -6.24
CA THR A 75 -7.32 1.98 -6.67
C THR A 75 -7.84 2.75 -5.47
N ALA A 76 -7.85 4.07 -5.56
CA ALA A 76 -8.43 4.92 -4.53
C ALA A 76 -9.92 4.62 -4.36
N ASN A 77 -10.37 4.54 -3.10
CA ASN A 77 -11.78 4.65 -2.80
C ASN A 77 -12.14 6.13 -2.81
N GLU A 78 -12.36 6.64 -4.02
CA GLU A 78 -12.60 8.05 -4.26
C GLU A 78 -13.86 8.50 -3.54
N LEU A 79 -13.79 9.66 -2.89
CA LEU A 79 -14.96 10.35 -2.32
C LEU A 79 -15.81 11.03 -3.41
N ARG A 80 -15.76 10.52 -4.66
CA ARG A 80 -16.50 11.05 -5.81
C ARG A 80 -17.98 11.08 -5.43
N HIS A 81 -18.60 12.25 -5.58
CA HIS A 81 -20.03 12.53 -5.34
C HIS A 81 -20.46 12.74 -3.89
N LEU A 82 -19.55 13.11 -2.98
CA LEU A 82 -19.98 13.73 -1.73
C LEU A 82 -20.19 15.23 -1.98
N GLU A 83 -21.44 15.61 -2.26
CA GLU A 83 -21.97 16.98 -2.39
C GLU A 83 -21.30 18.06 -1.49
N PRO A 84 -20.86 17.76 -0.24
CA PRO A 84 -20.16 18.76 0.58
C PRO A 84 -18.82 19.27 0.02
N PHE A 85 -18.13 18.53 -0.85
CA PHE A 85 -16.82 18.93 -1.39
C PHE A 85 -16.88 19.62 -2.74
N ASP A 86 -18.01 19.55 -3.46
CA ASP A 86 -18.14 20.16 -4.79
C ASP A 86 -18.11 21.70 -4.73
N GLN A 87 -18.51 22.27 -3.60
CA GLN A 87 -18.46 23.72 -3.34
C GLN A 87 -17.16 24.15 -2.63
N PHE A 88 -16.28 23.19 -2.28
CA PHE A 88 -15.04 23.50 -1.60
C PHE A 88 -14.04 24.10 -2.60
N THR A 89 -13.57 25.30 -2.31
CA THR A 89 -12.63 26.04 -3.18
C THR A 89 -11.16 25.71 -2.93
N GLY A 90 -10.87 24.90 -1.90
CA GLY A 90 -9.52 24.42 -1.62
C GLY A 90 -9.18 23.14 -2.39
N THR A 91 -8.00 22.61 -2.12
CA THR A 91 -7.52 21.38 -2.76
C THR A 91 -8.07 20.14 -2.05
N VAL A 92 -8.63 19.22 -2.83
CA VAL A 92 -9.02 17.87 -2.38
C VAL A 92 -8.12 16.86 -3.07
N SER A 93 -7.55 15.92 -2.31
CA SER A 93 -6.72 14.83 -2.85
C SER A 93 -6.87 13.57 -2.00
N HIS A 94 -6.70 12.41 -2.62
CA HIS A 94 -6.69 11.11 -1.92
C HIS A 94 -5.26 10.76 -1.49
N SER A 95 -5.09 9.99 -0.41
CA SER A 95 -3.76 9.63 0.10
C SER A 95 -2.85 8.92 -0.92
N ILE A 96 -3.43 8.27 -1.93
CA ILE A 96 -2.68 7.61 -3.02
C ILE A 96 -1.81 8.58 -3.85
N SER A 97 -2.23 9.85 -3.96
CA SER A 97 -1.48 10.89 -4.67
C SER A 97 -0.44 11.58 -3.79
N TYR A 98 -0.48 11.37 -2.48
CA TYR A 98 0.54 11.88 -1.58
C TYR A 98 1.88 11.16 -1.81
N LYS A 99 2.98 11.91 -1.79
CA LYS A 99 4.34 11.38 -1.92
C LYS A 99 5.28 11.96 -0.88
N GLU A 100 5.15 13.25 -0.62
CA GLU A 100 5.98 14.00 0.32
C GLU A 100 5.20 15.26 0.80
N PRO A 101 5.62 15.91 1.90
CA PRO A 101 4.99 17.12 2.41
C PRO A 101 5.35 18.35 1.57
N ASP A 102 4.90 18.36 0.30
CA ASP A 102 5.06 19.47 -0.64
C ASP A 102 4.67 20.84 -0.03
N ASP A 103 5.59 21.79 -0.11
CA ASP A 103 5.45 23.09 0.52
C ASP A 103 4.31 23.92 -0.09
N ALA A 104 4.08 23.83 -1.40
CA ALA A 104 3.02 24.58 -2.06
C ALA A 104 1.63 24.09 -1.62
N LEU A 105 1.50 22.80 -1.39
CA LEU A 105 0.24 22.16 -1.01
C LEU A 105 -0.04 22.20 0.50
N TYR A 106 0.99 22.12 1.36
CA TYR A 106 0.77 21.85 2.78
C TYR A 106 1.34 22.88 3.75
N ARG A 107 2.37 23.66 3.37
CA ARG A 107 2.99 24.63 4.29
C ARG A 107 1.98 25.73 4.68
N ASP A 108 1.90 25.99 5.99
CA ASP A 108 1.02 26.99 6.61
C ASP A 108 -0.48 26.82 6.31
N LYS A 109 -0.89 25.68 5.73
CA LYS A 109 -2.29 25.37 5.43
C LYS A 109 -3.02 24.84 6.65
N THR A 110 -4.35 25.00 6.62
CA THR A 110 -5.25 24.24 7.49
C THR A 110 -5.71 23.02 6.72
N ILE A 111 -5.40 21.83 7.23
CA ILE A 111 -5.63 20.56 6.56
C ILE A 111 -6.68 19.76 7.32
N LEU A 112 -7.63 19.18 6.60
CA LEU A 112 -8.57 18.18 7.11
C LEU A 112 -8.20 16.82 6.52
N ILE A 113 -7.82 15.88 7.38
CA ILE A 113 -7.61 14.48 7.01
C ILE A 113 -8.90 13.73 7.30
N VAL A 114 -9.46 13.08 6.29
CA VAL A 114 -10.70 12.29 6.40
C VAL A 114 -10.34 10.81 6.47
N GLY A 115 -10.73 10.15 7.57
CA GLY A 115 -10.35 8.77 7.89
C GLY A 115 -9.40 8.68 9.08
N GLY A 116 -9.39 7.52 9.75
CA GLY A 116 -8.55 7.25 10.93
C GLY A 116 -7.70 5.97 10.80
N GLY A 117 -7.49 5.48 9.57
CA GLY A 117 -6.60 4.35 9.33
C GLY A 117 -5.12 4.71 9.43
N GLU A 118 -4.25 3.72 9.21
CA GLU A 118 -2.79 3.88 9.32
C GLU A 118 -2.24 5.04 8.48
N THR A 119 -2.64 5.12 7.21
CA THR A 119 -2.22 6.21 6.31
C THR A 119 -2.62 7.60 6.82
N ALA A 120 -3.82 7.73 7.40
CA ALA A 120 -4.28 9.01 7.94
C ALA A 120 -3.44 9.45 9.15
N SER A 121 -3.04 8.49 9.98
CA SER A 121 -2.19 8.72 11.16
C SER A 121 -0.78 9.13 10.76
N ASP A 122 -0.16 8.41 9.80
CA ASP A 122 1.16 8.76 9.28
C ASP A 122 1.15 10.15 8.62
N LEU A 123 0.13 10.46 7.80
CA LEU A 123 -0.04 11.79 7.20
C LEU A 123 -0.17 12.90 8.25
N ALA A 124 -0.94 12.66 9.31
CA ALA A 124 -1.10 13.64 10.39
C ALA A 124 0.23 13.93 11.09
N VAL A 125 1.03 12.90 11.36
CA VAL A 125 2.35 13.01 12.00
C VAL A 125 3.38 13.68 11.09
N GLU A 126 3.33 13.41 9.78
CA GLU A 126 4.25 14.01 8.82
C GLU A 126 3.91 15.48 8.55
N LEU A 127 2.63 15.76 8.24
CA LEU A 127 2.18 17.10 7.87
C LEU A 127 2.16 18.08 9.04
N CYS A 128 2.07 17.62 10.30
CA CYS A 128 2.05 18.54 11.46
C CYS A 128 3.34 19.36 11.59
N ARG A 129 4.41 18.93 10.91
CA ARG A 129 5.70 19.63 10.86
C ARG A 129 5.68 20.88 9.99
N VAL A 130 4.77 20.96 9.02
CA VAL A 130 4.72 22.06 8.02
C VAL A 130 3.38 22.78 7.97
N ALA A 131 2.29 22.10 8.34
CA ALA A 131 0.95 22.66 8.32
C ALA A 131 0.71 23.60 9.49
N ARG A 132 -0.12 24.64 9.28
CA ARG A 132 -0.55 25.54 10.35
C ARG A 132 -1.47 24.84 11.33
N ARG A 133 -2.37 23.99 10.83
CA ARG A 133 -3.30 23.22 11.66
C ARG A 133 -3.79 21.97 10.94
N ILE A 134 -3.93 20.88 11.69
CA ILE A 134 -4.49 19.63 11.21
C ILE A 134 -5.73 19.28 12.01
N TYR A 135 -6.77 18.86 11.30
CA TYR A 135 -7.98 18.25 11.85
C TYR A 135 -8.11 16.84 11.29
N MET A 136 -8.53 15.90 12.12
CA MET A 136 -8.85 14.54 11.68
C MET A 136 -10.34 14.30 11.86
N SER A 137 -11.00 13.87 10.79
CA SER A 137 -12.40 13.42 10.81
C SER A 137 -12.43 11.89 10.83
N ILE A 138 -12.75 11.34 12.00
CA ILE A 138 -12.74 9.89 12.24
C ILE A 138 -14.19 9.46 12.55
N ARG A 139 -14.70 8.48 11.78
CA ARG A 139 -16.11 8.04 11.88
C ARG A 139 -16.41 7.21 13.13
N GLY A 140 -15.44 6.41 13.60
CA GLY A 140 -15.61 5.47 14.71
C GLY A 140 -14.52 5.61 15.76
N ALA A 141 -14.58 4.78 16.80
CA ALA A 141 -13.51 4.69 17.79
C ALA A 141 -12.32 3.94 17.21
N GLU A 142 -11.35 4.67 16.66
CA GLU A 142 -10.05 4.13 16.26
C GLU A 142 -9.13 4.05 17.47
N ARG A 143 -8.30 2.99 17.52
CA ARG A 143 -7.29 2.82 18.58
C ARG A 143 -5.93 3.14 18.00
N PHE A 144 -5.31 4.19 18.52
CA PHE A 144 -3.92 4.49 18.22
C PHE A 144 -3.03 3.64 19.13
N GLN A 145 -2.19 2.83 18.52
CA GLN A 145 -1.31 1.91 19.23
C GLN A 145 0.15 2.19 18.85
N GLU A 146 1.02 2.31 19.85
CA GLU A 146 2.45 2.44 19.62
C GLU A 146 3.02 1.15 19.00
N ARG A 147 3.96 1.32 18.06
CA ARG A 147 4.66 0.21 17.39
C ARG A 147 5.48 -0.65 18.37
N HIS A 148 5.97 -0.03 19.45
CA HIS A 148 6.77 -0.68 20.47
C HIS A 148 6.08 -0.64 21.82
N THR A 149 6.22 -1.73 22.58
CA THR A 149 6.21 -1.67 24.04
C THR A 149 7.65 -1.49 24.53
N ARG A 150 7.87 -1.17 25.81
CA ARG A 150 9.21 -0.87 26.36
C ARG A 150 10.30 -1.88 25.97
N ASP A 151 9.95 -3.15 25.76
CA ASP A 151 10.92 -4.23 25.57
C ASP A 151 10.83 -4.96 24.22
N GLN A 152 9.74 -4.80 23.45
CA GLN A 152 9.56 -5.53 22.19
C GLN A 152 8.48 -4.93 21.26
N PRO A 153 8.54 -5.22 19.95
CA PRO A 153 7.46 -4.96 19.00
C PRO A 153 6.12 -5.53 19.46
N ILE A 154 5.06 -4.74 19.26
CA ILE A 154 3.74 -5.05 19.81
C ILE A 154 3.07 -6.26 19.14
N ASP A 155 3.32 -6.48 17.86
CA ASP A 155 2.82 -7.60 17.07
C ASP A 155 3.27 -8.96 17.62
N ILE A 156 4.48 -9.05 18.18
CA ILE A 156 5.00 -10.24 18.85
C ILE A 156 4.15 -10.62 20.06
N LEU A 157 3.67 -9.63 20.82
CA LEU A 157 2.84 -9.85 22.01
C LEU A 157 1.41 -10.29 21.63
N PHE A 158 0.78 -9.58 20.70
CA PHE A 158 -0.61 -9.86 20.31
C PHE A 158 -0.74 -11.16 19.50
N THR A 159 0.23 -11.48 18.64
CA THR A 159 0.16 -12.70 17.83
C THR A 159 0.38 -13.96 18.68
N LYS A 160 1.17 -13.87 19.76
CA LYS A 160 1.38 -14.98 20.72
C LYS A 160 0.16 -15.23 21.59
N SER A 161 -0.55 -14.19 22.05
CA SER A 161 -1.74 -14.37 22.89
C SER A 161 -2.89 -15.05 22.15
N LEU A 162 -3.06 -14.76 20.85
CA LEU A 162 -4.07 -15.41 20.00
C LEU A 162 -3.82 -16.91 19.81
N ARG A 163 -2.56 -17.36 19.79
CA ARG A 163 -2.20 -18.79 19.70
C ARG A 163 -2.42 -19.57 21.00
N SER A 164 -2.58 -18.89 22.13
CA SER A 164 -2.86 -19.54 23.43
C SER A 164 -4.36 -19.79 23.68
N ILE A 165 -5.22 -19.34 22.75
CA ILE A 165 -6.69 -19.43 22.85
C ILE A 165 -7.25 -20.44 21.80
N SER A 166 -6.37 -21.14 21.08
CA SER A 166 -6.71 -22.18 20.10
C SER A 166 -6.21 -23.54 20.52
#